data_AF-A0A8C6GD95-F1
#
_entry.id   AF-A0A8C6GD95-F1
#
_cell.length_a   1.000
_cell.length_b   1.000
_cell.length_c   1.000
_cell.angle_alpha   90.00
_cell.angle_beta   90.00
_cell.angle_gamma   90.00
#
_symmetry.space_group_name_H-M   'P 1'
#
loop_
_entity.id
_entity.type
_entity.pdbx_description
1 polymer ?
#
loop_
_entity_poly.entity_id
_entity_poly.type
_entity_poly.pdbx_seq_one_letter_code
_entity_poly.pdbx_strand_id
1 'polypeptide(L)'
;MAVRPGREGGESSAALATAQARFSRGDFAEARELYSAFIGQCARHGSKCSPEDLATAYNNRGQTKYFSVDFYEAMDDYTSAIEILPSFEVPYYNRGLIRYRLGHFDEALEDFKKALDLNPGFQDAVLSLKQTILDKEEKQRRNAEKSY
;
A
#
# COMPACT_ATOMS: atom_id res chain seq x y z
N MET A 1 -21.83 5.98 38.95
CA MET A 1 -20.99 5.28 37.95
C MET A 1 -20.57 6.30 36.91
N ALA A 2 -19.29 6.66 36.87
CA ALA A 2 -18.78 7.70 35.97
C ALA A 2 -18.49 7.11 34.59
N VAL A 3 -19.12 7.66 33.56
CA VAL A 3 -18.78 7.43 32.14
C VAL A 3 -17.45 8.13 31.87
N ARG A 4 -16.40 7.38 31.50
CA ARG A 4 -15.13 7.96 31.04
C ARG A 4 -15.31 8.43 29.59
N PRO A 5 -14.91 9.67 29.24
CA PRO A 5 -15.04 10.17 27.89
C PRO A 5 -13.88 9.68 27.00
N GLY A 6 -14.17 9.51 25.71
CA GLY A 6 -13.33 8.87 24.70
C GLY A 6 -11.89 9.39 24.60
N ARG A 7 -10.95 8.53 24.98
CA ARG A 7 -9.49 8.71 24.78
C ARG A 7 -8.92 7.69 23.79
N GLU A 8 -9.77 6.99 23.05
CA GLU A 8 -9.46 5.69 22.44
C GLU A 8 -8.95 5.82 20.99
N GLY A 9 -9.34 6.85 20.25
CA GLY A 9 -8.79 7.15 18.92
C GLY A 9 -7.40 7.80 18.94
N GLY A 10 -6.97 8.36 20.08
CA GLY A 10 -5.71 9.11 20.18
C GLY A 10 -4.47 8.22 20.30
N GLU A 11 -4.57 7.07 20.95
CA GLU A 11 -3.42 6.19 21.21
C GLU A 11 -3.03 5.37 19.97
N SER A 12 -4.02 4.86 19.23
CA SER A 12 -3.81 4.18 17.94
C SER A 12 -3.14 5.11 16.92
N SER A 13 -3.66 6.33 16.80
CA SER A 13 -3.11 7.38 15.93
C SER A 13 -1.69 7.79 16.33
N ALA A 14 -1.35 7.84 17.62
CA ALA A 14 -0.01 8.19 18.08
C ALA A 14 1.06 7.14 17.73
N ALA A 15 0.71 5.86 17.79
CA ALA A 15 1.62 4.77 17.39
C ALA A 15 1.95 4.83 15.89
N LEU A 16 0.93 5.04 15.05
CA LEU A 16 1.10 5.24 13.61
C LEU A 16 1.93 6.49 13.30
N ALA A 17 1.67 7.60 13.98
CA ALA A 17 2.43 8.84 13.79
C ALA A 17 3.93 8.64 14.12
N THR A 18 4.24 7.85 15.15
CA THR A 18 5.63 7.54 15.53
C THR A 18 6.32 6.71 14.44
N ALA A 19 5.65 5.68 13.93
CA ALA A 19 6.16 4.87 12.82
C ALA A 19 6.37 5.73 11.55
N GLN A 20 5.41 6.61 11.25
CA GLN A 20 5.49 7.52 10.11
C GLN A 20 6.64 8.52 10.25
N ALA A 21 6.92 9.01 11.46
CA ALA A 21 8.04 9.91 11.69
C ALA A 21 9.39 9.23 11.41
N ARG A 22 9.54 7.94 11.74
CA ARG A 22 10.72 7.14 11.38
C ARG A 22 10.83 6.95 9.88
N PHE A 23 9.71 6.62 9.24
CA PHE A 23 9.65 6.49 7.79
C PHE A 23 10.10 7.78 7.08
N SER A 24 9.59 8.94 7.48
CA SER A 24 9.94 10.24 6.89
C SER A 24 11.41 10.62 7.08
N ARG A 25 12.11 10.02 8.05
CA ARG A 25 13.56 10.18 8.26
C ARG A 25 14.40 9.21 7.43
N GLY A 26 13.78 8.24 6.75
CA GLY A 26 14.46 7.16 6.04
C GLY A 26 14.82 5.97 6.93
N ASP A 27 14.40 5.95 8.20
CA ASP A 27 14.64 4.86 9.14
C ASP A 27 13.67 3.69 8.87
N PHE A 28 13.71 3.11 7.66
CA PHE A 28 12.70 2.14 7.20
C PHE A 28 12.63 0.87 8.05
N ALA A 29 13.76 0.42 8.60
CA ALA A 29 13.81 -0.73 9.50
C ALA A 29 13.05 -0.46 10.81
N GLU A 30 13.32 0.68 11.47
CA GLU A 30 12.61 1.07 12.69
C GLU A 30 11.11 1.30 12.41
N ALA A 31 10.78 1.97 11.30
CA ALA A 31 9.40 2.18 10.89
C ALA A 31 8.66 0.86 10.69
N ARG A 32 9.30 -0.12 10.03
CA ARG A 32 8.73 -1.46 9.80
C ARG A 32 8.43 -2.20 11.10
N GLU A 33 9.35 -2.16 12.06
CA GLU A 33 9.15 -2.78 13.38
C GLU A 33 7.97 -2.14 14.12
N LEU A 34 7.87 -0.80 14.07
CA LEU A 34 6.77 -0.08 14.70
C LEU A 34 5.42 -0.41 14.05
N TYR A 35 5.34 -0.46 12.72
CA TYR A 35 4.12 -0.89 12.03
C TYR A 35 3.75 -2.34 12.33
N SER A 36 4.73 -3.25 12.37
CA SER A 36 4.48 -4.65 12.74
C SER A 36 3.98 -4.80 14.18
N ALA A 37 4.56 -4.03 15.11
CA ALA A 37 4.12 -4.01 16.51
C ALA A 37 2.67 -3.50 16.61
N PHE A 38 2.33 -2.44 15.87
CA PHE A 38 0.96 -1.91 15.82
C PHE A 38 -0.03 -2.96 15.28
N ILE A 39 0.25 -3.55 14.12
CA ILE A 39 -0.58 -4.61 13.50
C ILE A 39 -0.78 -5.78 14.48
N GLY A 40 0.31 -6.21 15.14
CA GLY A 40 0.25 -7.29 16.14
C GLY A 40 -0.61 -6.96 17.36
N GLN A 41 -0.61 -5.69 17.82
CA GLN A 41 -1.49 -5.25 18.91
C GLN A 41 -2.96 -5.26 18.47
N CYS A 42 -3.25 -4.81 17.25
CA CYS A 42 -4.61 -4.81 16.70
C CYS A 42 -5.16 -6.24 16.58
N ALA A 43 -4.36 -7.19 16.12
CA ALA A 43 -4.76 -8.60 16.00
C ALA A 43 -5.07 -9.25 17.36
N ARG A 44 -4.36 -8.84 18.43
CA ARG A 44 -4.54 -9.40 19.79
C ARG A 44 -5.69 -8.74 20.56
N HIS A 45 -5.97 -7.48 20.27
CA HIS A 45 -6.96 -6.68 20.98
C HIS A 45 -7.96 -6.08 19.98
N GLY A 46 -8.71 -6.93 19.28
CA GLY A 46 -9.61 -6.63 18.14
C GLY A 46 -10.70 -5.58 18.31
N SER A 47 -10.65 -4.73 19.35
CA SER A 47 -11.47 -3.53 19.55
C SER A 47 -10.68 -2.23 19.64
N LYS A 48 -9.33 -2.23 19.51
CA LYS A 48 -8.49 -1.04 19.71
C LYS A 48 -8.08 -0.29 18.45
N CYS A 49 -8.24 -0.88 17.27
CA CYS A 49 -7.81 -0.27 16.00
C CYS A 49 -9.01 -0.13 15.08
N SER A 50 -9.14 1.04 14.45
CA SER A 50 -10.10 1.20 13.37
C SER A 50 -9.62 0.44 12.13
N PRO A 51 -10.53 0.00 11.23
CA PRO A 51 -10.16 -0.56 9.94
C PRO A 51 -9.25 0.39 9.13
N GLU A 52 -9.49 1.70 9.23
CA GLU A 52 -8.69 2.73 8.56
C GLU A 52 -7.25 2.76 9.09
N ASP A 53 -7.06 2.73 10.41
CA ASP A 53 -5.73 2.71 11.03
C ASP A 53 -4.99 1.42 10.68
N LEU A 54 -5.69 0.28 10.71
CA LEU A 54 -5.09 -1.01 10.39
C LEU A 54 -4.69 -1.09 8.91
N ALA A 55 -5.56 -0.66 7.99
CA ALA A 55 -5.24 -0.61 6.57
C ALA A 55 -4.08 0.36 6.28
N THR A 56 -4.03 1.50 6.97
CA THR A 56 -2.92 2.46 6.90
C THR A 56 -1.61 1.84 7.36
N ALA A 57 -1.62 1.09 8.47
CA ALA A 57 -0.44 0.40 9.00
C ALA A 57 0.12 -0.62 8.00
N TYR A 58 -0.75 -1.45 7.41
CA TYR A 58 -0.35 -2.40 6.38
C TYR A 58 0.21 -1.69 5.15
N ASN A 59 -0.47 -0.65 4.64
CA ASN A 59 0.03 0.13 3.51
C ASN A 59 1.43 0.71 3.77
N ASN A 60 1.63 1.35 4.92
CA ASN A 60 2.90 2.00 5.21
C ASN A 60 4.00 0.98 5.51
N ARG A 61 3.69 -0.16 6.12
CA ARG A 61 4.64 -1.28 6.25
C ARG A 61 5.03 -1.82 4.88
N GLY A 62 4.07 -2.02 3.98
CA GLY A 62 4.32 -2.41 2.60
C GLY A 62 5.25 -1.41 1.90
N GLN A 63 5.06 -0.12 2.15
CA GLN A 63 5.94 0.92 1.61
C GLN A 63 7.37 0.84 2.14
N THR A 64 7.58 0.53 3.43
CA THR A 64 8.94 0.29 3.96
C THR A 64 9.63 -0.89 3.28
N LYS A 65 8.88 -1.96 2.98
CA LYS A 65 9.38 -3.16 2.30
C LYS A 65 9.69 -2.88 0.83
N TYR A 66 8.83 -2.13 0.16
CA TYR A 66 9.08 -1.64 -1.20
C TYR A 66 10.39 -0.87 -1.31
N PHE A 67 10.68 0.05 -0.37
CA PHE A 67 11.96 0.77 -0.34
C PHE A 67 13.17 -0.12 -0.04
N SER A 68 12.95 -1.29 0.57
CA SER A 68 13.98 -2.32 0.78
C SER A 68 14.05 -3.35 -0.36
N VAL A 69 13.26 -3.18 -1.43
CA VAL A 69 13.18 -4.09 -2.58
C VAL A 69 12.57 -5.47 -2.22
N ASP A 70 11.90 -5.57 -1.07
CA ASP A 70 11.15 -6.75 -0.62
C ASP A 70 9.77 -6.77 -1.28
N PHE A 71 9.74 -6.92 -2.61
CA PHE A 71 8.56 -6.64 -3.42
C PHE A 71 7.37 -7.57 -3.14
N TYR A 72 7.60 -8.87 -2.94
CA TYR A 72 6.51 -9.82 -2.69
C TYR A 72 5.87 -9.57 -1.32
N GLU A 73 6.69 -9.37 -0.29
CA GLU A 73 6.23 -9.07 1.06
C GLU A 73 5.55 -7.69 1.15
N ALA A 74 5.93 -6.75 0.29
CA ALA A 74 5.22 -5.47 0.15
C ALA A 74 3.85 -5.65 -0.52
N MET A 75 3.76 -6.50 -1.55
CA MET A 75 2.48 -6.82 -2.20
C MET A 75 1.51 -7.54 -1.25
N ASP A 76 2.01 -8.40 -0.37
CA ASP A 76 1.19 -9.05 0.67
C ASP A 76 0.59 -8.01 1.61
N ASP A 77 1.40 -7.05 2.06
CA ASP A 77 0.95 -5.95 2.92
C ASP A 77 -0.10 -5.07 2.22
N TYR A 78 0.12 -4.69 0.96
CA TYR A 78 -0.87 -3.94 0.20
C TYR A 78 -2.16 -4.74 0.00
N THR A 79 -2.06 -6.05 -0.19
CA THR A 79 -3.24 -6.91 -0.33
C THR A 79 -4.03 -6.99 0.98
N SER A 80 -3.35 -7.14 2.13
CA SER A 80 -4.02 -7.06 3.44
C SER A 80 -4.70 -5.69 3.65
N ALA A 81 -4.05 -4.58 3.27
CA ALA A 81 -4.67 -3.25 3.37
C ALA A 81 -5.94 -3.14 2.51
N ILE A 82 -5.93 -3.71 1.30
CA ILE A 82 -7.09 -3.77 0.38
C ILE A 82 -8.22 -4.61 0.98
N GLU A 83 -7.92 -5.76 1.57
CA GLU A 83 -8.92 -6.64 2.18
C GLU A 83 -9.62 -5.98 3.38
N ILE A 84 -8.87 -5.19 4.15
CA ILE A 84 -9.37 -4.47 5.32
C ILE A 84 -10.21 -3.25 4.92
N LEU A 85 -9.72 -2.46 3.96
CA LEU A 85 -10.39 -1.25 3.50
C LEU A 85 -10.39 -1.19 1.96
N PRO A 86 -11.35 -1.84 1.28
CA PRO A 86 -11.40 -1.90 -0.19
C PRO A 86 -11.61 -0.54 -0.87
N SER A 87 -12.01 0.48 -0.12
CA SER A 87 -12.14 1.86 -0.61
C SER A 87 -10.85 2.67 -0.48
N PHE A 88 -9.77 2.09 0.05
CA PHE A 88 -8.47 2.76 0.17
C PHE A 88 -7.71 2.60 -1.14
N GLU A 89 -7.57 3.68 -1.91
CA GLU A 89 -7.00 3.66 -3.25
C GLU A 89 -5.48 3.48 -3.27
N VAL A 90 -4.79 3.95 -2.23
CA VAL A 90 -3.32 4.01 -2.19
C VAL A 90 -2.66 2.62 -2.24
N PRO A 91 -3.13 1.59 -1.51
CA PRO A 91 -2.63 0.22 -1.65
C PRO A 91 -2.73 -0.37 -3.06
N TYR A 92 -3.82 -0.08 -3.79
CA TYR A 92 -3.96 -0.52 -5.18
C TYR A 92 -2.87 0.12 -6.04
N TYR A 93 -2.69 1.43 -5.94
CA TYR A 93 -1.62 2.13 -6.66
C TYR A 93 -0.23 1.56 -6.34
N ASN A 94 0.08 1.38 -5.05
CA ASN A 94 1.38 0.88 -4.63
C ASN A 94 1.65 -0.56 -5.09
N ARG A 95 0.64 -1.44 -5.05
CA ARG A 95 0.76 -2.82 -5.58
C ARG A 95 0.91 -2.82 -7.10
N GLY A 96 0.19 -1.94 -7.80
CA GLY A 96 0.31 -1.72 -9.24
C GLY A 96 1.73 -1.30 -9.65
N LEU A 97 2.38 -0.42 -8.88
CA LEU A 97 3.77 -0.03 -9.11
C LEU A 97 4.75 -1.22 -9.04
N ILE A 98 4.55 -2.12 -8.09
CA ILE A 98 5.39 -3.33 -7.99
C ILE A 98 5.14 -4.25 -9.18
N ARG A 99 3.88 -4.55 -9.50
CA ARG A 99 3.51 -5.39 -10.66
C ARG A 99 4.09 -4.84 -11.96
N TYR A 100 4.02 -3.53 -12.15
CA TYR A 100 4.64 -2.84 -13.28
C TYR A 100 6.16 -3.07 -13.31
N ARG A 101 6.87 -2.88 -12.19
CA ARG A 101 8.32 -3.11 -12.10
C ARG A 101 8.72 -4.56 -12.39
N LEU A 102 7.88 -5.52 -12.02
CA LEU A 102 8.08 -6.94 -12.32
C LEU A 102 7.68 -7.32 -13.75
N GLY A 103 7.14 -6.38 -14.53
CA GLY A 103 6.70 -6.61 -15.91
C GLY A 103 5.36 -7.34 -16.04
N HIS A 104 4.61 -7.43 -14.94
CA HIS A 104 3.24 -7.93 -14.85
C HIS A 104 2.27 -6.81 -15.23
N PHE A 105 2.30 -6.41 -16.49
CA PHE A 105 1.62 -5.20 -16.96
C PHE A 105 0.10 -5.30 -16.88
N ASP A 106 -0.49 -6.47 -17.13
CA ASP A 106 -1.94 -6.64 -17.05
C ASP A 106 -2.47 -6.42 -15.63
N GLU A 107 -1.84 -7.06 -14.65
CA GLU A 107 -2.21 -6.92 -13.24
C GLU A 107 -1.91 -5.52 -12.69
N ALA A 108 -0.90 -4.83 -13.22
CA ALA A 108 -0.62 -3.43 -12.90
C ALA A 108 -1.72 -2.49 -13.42
N LEU A 109 -2.19 -2.71 -14.66
CA LEU A 109 -3.28 -1.93 -15.24
C LEU A 109 -4.59 -2.09 -14.45
N GLU A 110 -4.89 -3.31 -13.99
CA GLU A 110 -6.06 -3.56 -13.13
C GLU A 110 -5.98 -2.76 -11.82
N ASP A 111 -4.84 -2.79 -11.14
CA ASP A 111 -4.62 -2.05 -9.90
C ASP A 111 -4.70 -0.54 -10.09
N PHE A 112 -4.07 0.01 -11.14
CA PHE A 112 -4.13 1.44 -11.43
C PHE A 112 -5.54 1.91 -11.80
N LYS A 113 -6.29 1.12 -12.58
CA LYS A 113 -7.71 1.42 -12.88
C LYS A 113 -8.52 1.42 -11.60
N LYS A 114 -8.34 0.43 -10.73
CA LYS A 114 -9.08 0.36 -9.47
C LYS A 114 -8.78 1.55 -8.56
N ALA A 115 -7.53 2.01 -8.49
CA ALA A 115 -7.18 3.23 -7.76
C ALA A 115 -7.90 4.48 -8.34
N LEU A 116 -8.01 4.58 -9.66
CA LEU A 116 -8.71 5.68 -10.35
C LEU A 116 -10.23 5.61 -10.23
N ASP A 117 -10.80 4.41 -10.16
CA ASP A 117 -12.24 4.24 -9.91
C ASP A 117 -12.62 4.76 -8.51
N LEU A 118 -11.73 4.58 -7.53
CA LEU A 118 -11.91 5.07 -6.16
C LEU A 118 -11.59 6.57 -6.05
N ASN A 119 -10.54 7.02 -6.73
CA ASN A 119 -10.10 8.41 -6.74
C ASN A 119 -9.74 8.86 -8.16
N PRO A 120 -10.70 9.41 -8.92
CA PRO A 120 -10.47 9.88 -10.30
C PRO A 120 -9.44 11.00 -10.42
N GLY A 121 -9.12 11.69 -9.31
CA GLY A 121 -8.13 12.75 -9.23
C GLY A 121 -6.71 12.28 -8.96
N PHE A 122 -6.47 10.97 -8.83
CA PHE A 122 -5.15 10.43 -8.49
C PHE A 122 -4.18 10.51 -9.69
N GLN A 123 -3.53 11.67 -9.85
CA GLN A 123 -2.69 12.00 -11.01
C GLN A 123 -1.58 10.97 -11.24
N ASP A 124 -0.91 10.49 -10.19
CA ASP A 124 0.16 9.51 -10.30
C ASP A 124 -0.33 8.17 -10.87
N ALA A 125 -1.55 7.75 -10.51
CA ALA A 125 -2.17 6.56 -11.08
C ALA A 125 -2.53 6.75 -12.56
N VAL A 126 -2.97 7.95 -12.98
CA VAL A 126 -3.19 8.27 -14.41
C VAL A 126 -1.89 8.16 -15.21
N LEU A 127 -0.81 8.74 -14.70
CA LEU A 127 0.50 8.69 -15.36
C LEU A 127 1.03 7.25 -15.44
N SER A 128 0.93 6.50 -14.34
CA SER A 128 1.39 5.11 -14.28
C SER A 128 0.58 4.19 -15.19
N LEU A 129 -0.74 4.39 -15.28
CA LEU A 129 -1.60 3.66 -16.22
C LEU A 129 -1.18 3.91 -17.67
N LYS A 130 -1.00 5.18 -18.07
CA LYS A 130 -0.57 5.55 -19.43
C LYS A 130 0.79 4.95 -19.77
N GLN A 131 1.76 5.05 -18.85
CA GLN A 131 3.10 4.50 -19.04
C GLN A 131 3.05 2.97 -19.21
N THR A 132 2.28 2.28 -18.36
CA THR A 132 2.13 0.82 -18.43
C THR A 132 1.57 0.33 -19.76
N ILE A 133 0.61 1.07 -20.35
CA ILE A 133 0.07 0.74 -21.68
C ILE A 133 1.16 0.83 -22.75
N LEU A 134 1.93 1.91 -22.76
CA LEU A 134 3.02 2.13 -23.73
C LEU A 134 4.09 1.04 -23.64
N ASP A 135 4.53 0.71 -22.42
CA ASP A 135 5.57 -0.31 -22.22
C ASP A 135 5.09 -1.72 -22.56
N LYS A 136 3.80 -2.01 -22.29
CA LYS A 136 3.18 -3.26 -22.70
C LYS A 136 3.16 -3.40 -24.21
N GLU A 137 2.75 -2.36 -24.94
CA GLU A 137 2.74 -2.34 -26.41
C GLU A 137 4.16 -2.46 -26.99
N GLU A 138 5.14 -1.77 -26.41
CA GLU A 138 6.54 -1.91 -26.84
C GLU A 138 7.08 -3.33 -26.61
N LYS A 139 6.80 -3.94 -25.45
CA LYS A 139 7.18 -5.32 -25.16
C LYS A 139 6.55 -6.29 -26.17
N GLN A 140 5.28 -6.09 -26.52
CA GLN A 140 4.59 -6.91 -27.52
C GLN A 140 5.20 -6.76 -28.91
N ARG A 141 5.50 -5.52 -29.35
CA ARG A 141 6.16 -5.26 -30.64
C ARG A 141 7.52 -5.94 -30.74
N ARG A 142 8.38 -5.76 -29.74
CA ARG A 142 9.71 -6.41 -29.69
C ARG A 142 9.62 -7.93 -29.71
N ASN A 143 8.60 -8.52 -29.09
CA ASN A 143 8.40 -9.96 -29.11
C ASN A 143 7.94 -10.47 -30.49
N ALA A 144 7.10 -9.70 -31.20
CA ALA A 144 6.68 -10.02 -32.55
C ALA A 144 7.86 -9.95 -33.54
N GLU A 145 8.71 -8.94 -33.43
CA GLU A 145 9.91 -8.78 -34.27
C GLU A 145 10.94 -9.90 -34.08
N LYS A 146 11.07 -10.45 -32.88
CA LYS A 146 11.97 -11.58 -32.59
C LYS A 146 11.43 -12.93 -33.08
N SER A 147 10.15 -13.00 -33.44
CA SER A 147 9.48 -14.24 -33.85
C SER A 147 9.49 -14.45 -35.37
N TYR A 148 10.18 -13.58 -36.13
CA TYR A 148 10.36 -13.63 -37.58
C TYR A 148 11.84 -13.79 -37.92
#